data_AF-A0A143ZT24-F1
#
_entry.id   AF-A0A143ZT24-F1
#
_cell.length_a   1.000
_cell.length_b   1.000
_cell.length_c   1.000
_cell.angle_alpha   90.00
_cell.angle_beta   90.00
_cell.angle_gamma   90.00
#
_symmetry.space_group_name_H-M   'P 1'
#
loop_
_entity.id
_entity.type
_entity.pdbx_description
1 polymer ?
#
loop_
_entity_poly.entity_id
_entity_poly.type
_entity_poly.pdbx_seq_one_letter_code
_entity_poly.pdbx_strand_id
1 'polypeptide(L)'
;MKVKTDLWIMSHAMFLDWIKLQTLLEYRLNALLHREIKAIPFQDGDYWDVEITPVSVEEMELLLDVAEADEEDRKNHLEADWTRKSLTDAFSQKLLAPELPFPIKTTVSTEGGVYFIGHDIPYYKLYQPEEDAHETE
;
A
#
# COMPACT_ATOMS: atom_id res chain seq x y z
N MET A 1 8.82 -43.02 9.34
CA MET A 1 9.02 -41.70 9.99
C MET A 1 7.82 -40.82 9.72
N LYS A 2 7.25 -40.17 10.75
CA LYS A 2 6.25 -39.11 10.57
C LYS A 2 6.98 -37.79 10.42
N VAL A 3 6.86 -37.14 9.27
CA VAL A 3 7.37 -35.78 9.07
C VAL A 3 6.51 -34.84 9.91
N LYS A 4 7.12 -34.06 10.81
CA LYS A 4 6.41 -33.01 11.54
C LYS A 4 6.17 -31.84 10.59
N THR A 5 4.93 -31.38 10.53
CA THR A 5 4.52 -30.25 9.69
C THR A 5 3.73 -29.26 10.53
N ASP A 6 4.18 -28.01 10.59
CA ASP A 6 3.41 -26.92 11.20
C ASP A 6 2.88 -25.98 10.11
N LEU A 7 1.69 -25.43 10.33
CA LEU A 7 1.13 -24.37 9.48
C LEU A 7 1.55 -23.01 10.04
N TRP A 8 2.31 -22.26 9.25
CA TRP A 8 2.78 -20.91 9.57
C TRP A 8 2.04 -19.90 8.68
N ILE A 9 2.02 -18.63 9.09
CA ILE A 9 1.50 -17.53 8.28
C ILE A 9 2.67 -16.62 7.93
N MET A 10 2.80 -16.30 6.65
CA MET A 10 3.81 -15.39 6.11
C MET A 10 3.13 -14.19 5.47
N SER A 11 3.65 -12.99 5.72
CA SER A 11 3.15 -11.74 5.13
C SER A 11 4.32 -10.98 4.53
N HIS A 12 4.11 -10.36 3.36
CA HIS A 12 5.10 -9.48 2.76
C HIS A 12 5.00 -8.08 3.35
N ALA A 13 6.12 -7.37 3.44
CA ALA A 13 6.15 -5.96 3.84
C ALA A 13 7.11 -5.19 2.93
N MET A 14 6.71 -3.99 2.53
CA MET A 14 7.54 -3.07 1.77
C MET A 14 7.54 -1.72 2.47
N PHE A 15 8.71 -1.15 2.68
CA PHE A 15 8.85 0.18 3.22
C PHE A 15 9.19 1.17 2.11
N LEU A 16 8.43 2.25 2.03
CA LEU A 16 8.77 3.42 1.22
C LEU A 16 8.97 4.61 2.16
N ASP A 17 10.16 5.22 2.09
CA ASP A 17 10.33 6.54 2.70
C ASP A 17 9.46 7.58 1.97
N TRP A 18 9.25 8.73 2.61
CA TRP A 18 8.38 9.78 2.07
C TRP A 18 8.78 10.24 0.67
N ILE A 19 10.08 10.29 0.36
CA ILE A 19 10.59 10.71 -0.95
C ILE A 19 10.27 9.67 -2.02
N LYS A 20 10.46 8.38 -1.71
CA LYS A 20 10.12 7.28 -2.60
C LYS A 20 8.61 7.19 -2.83
N LEU A 21 7.81 7.36 -1.77
CA LEU A 21 6.35 7.36 -1.88
C LEU A 21 5.85 8.54 -2.74
N GLN A 22 6.38 9.75 -2.50
CA GLN A 22 6.13 10.92 -3.35
C GLN A 22 6.43 10.61 -4.81
N THR A 23 7.64 10.10 -5.09
CA THR A 23 8.07 9.81 -6.47
C THR A 23 7.12 8.83 -7.16
N LEU A 24 6.68 7.79 -6.45
CA LEU A 24 5.76 6.79 -6.98
C LEU A 24 4.36 7.37 -7.25
N LEU A 25 3.83 8.19 -6.33
CA LEU A 25 2.56 8.87 -6.49
C LEU A 25 2.57 9.84 -7.66
N GLU A 26 3.61 10.68 -7.76
CA GLU A 26 3.76 11.62 -8.88
C GLU A 26 3.85 10.87 -10.21
N TYR A 27 4.66 9.80 -10.28
CA TYR A 27 4.72 8.96 -11.47
C TYR A 27 3.34 8.43 -11.88
N ARG A 28 2.59 7.86 -10.92
CA ARG A 28 1.27 7.28 -11.17
C ARG A 28 0.24 8.34 -11.58
N LEU A 29 0.14 9.43 -10.84
CA LEU A 29 -0.81 10.51 -11.11
C LEU A 29 -0.52 11.21 -12.44
N ASN A 30 0.75 11.46 -12.75
CA ASN A 30 1.15 12.06 -14.02
C ASN A 30 0.80 11.17 -15.22
N ALA A 31 0.97 9.85 -15.06
CA ALA A 31 0.61 8.90 -16.09
C ALA A 31 -0.90 8.86 -16.35
N LEU A 32 -1.71 8.92 -15.29
CA LEU A 32 -3.19 8.89 -15.39
C LEU A 32 -3.79 10.21 -15.90
N LEU A 33 -3.27 11.35 -15.45
CA LEU A 33 -3.82 12.67 -15.77
C LEU A 33 -3.12 13.35 -16.96
N HIS A 34 -2.06 12.74 -17.49
CA HIS A 34 -1.29 13.24 -18.63
C HIS A 34 -0.74 14.67 -18.46
N ARG A 35 -0.46 15.07 -17.21
CA ARG A 35 0.18 16.36 -16.86
C ARG A 35 0.96 16.24 -15.56
N GLU A 36 1.75 17.26 -15.24
CA GLU A 36 2.47 17.30 -13.97
C GLU A 36 1.51 17.53 -12.79
N ILE A 37 1.61 16.63 -11.81
CA ILE A 37 0.97 16.61 -10.51
C ILE A 37 2.07 16.41 -9.49
N LYS A 38 2.23 17.39 -8.60
CA LYS A 38 3.02 17.20 -7.39
C LYS A 38 2.18 16.49 -6.35
N ALA A 39 2.80 15.57 -5.63
CA ALA A 39 2.18 14.81 -4.55
C ALA A 39 3.10 14.85 -3.34
N ILE A 40 2.61 15.35 -2.21
CA ILE A 40 3.38 15.52 -0.97
C ILE A 40 2.71 14.64 0.08
N PRO A 41 3.22 13.42 0.30
CA PRO A 41 2.81 12.60 1.43
C PRO A 41 3.19 13.28 2.74
N PHE A 42 2.30 13.23 3.71
CA PHE A 42 2.58 13.70 5.06
C PHE A 42 1.96 12.75 6.08
N GLN A 43 2.56 12.72 7.26
CA GLN A 43 2.04 11.98 8.41
C GLN A 43 1.43 12.96 9.39
N ASP A 44 0.31 12.57 9.98
CA ASP A 44 -0.25 13.23 11.15
C ASP A 44 -0.75 12.14 12.11
N GLY A 45 -0.10 12.02 13.26
CA GLY A 45 -0.30 10.89 14.19
C GLY A 45 -0.08 9.53 13.51
N ASP A 46 -1.09 8.66 13.63
CA ASP A 46 -1.06 7.30 13.09
C ASP A 46 -1.63 7.20 11.67
N TYR A 47 -2.01 8.31 11.05
CA TYR A 47 -2.48 8.37 9.67
C TYR A 47 -1.49 9.08 8.76
N TRP A 48 -1.67 8.89 7.45
CA TRP A 48 -0.93 9.60 6.42
C TRP A 48 -1.88 9.97 5.30
N ASP A 49 -1.64 11.10 4.67
CA ASP A 49 -2.43 11.60 3.54
C ASP A 49 -1.46 12.17 2.50
N VAL A 50 -1.99 12.55 1.34
CA VAL A 50 -1.19 13.12 0.25
C VAL A 50 -1.81 14.43 -0.20
N GLU A 51 -1.11 15.53 0.01
CA GLU A 51 -1.47 16.79 -0.63
C GLU A 51 -1.07 16.73 -2.11
N ILE A 52 -2.00 17.04 -3.01
CA ILE A 52 -1.74 17.03 -4.44
C ILE A 52 -1.95 18.41 -5.07
N THR A 53 -1.30 18.62 -6.21
CA THR A 53 -1.65 19.73 -7.10
C THR A 53 -3.16 19.67 -7.39
N PRO A 54 -3.90 20.79 -7.25
CA PRO A 54 -5.34 20.79 -7.44
C PRO A 54 -5.74 20.18 -8.79
N VAL A 55 -6.77 19.35 -8.76
CA VAL A 55 -7.34 18.69 -9.95
C VAL A 55 -8.76 19.17 -10.22
N SER A 56 -9.20 19.07 -11.48
CA SER A 56 -10.59 19.36 -11.85
C SER A 56 -11.54 18.29 -11.33
N VAL A 57 -12.86 18.50 -11.45
CA VAL A 57 -13.85 17.47 -11.09
C VAL A 57 -13.66 16.25 -12.00
N GLU A 58 -13.48 16.49 -13.30
CA GLU A 58 -13.33 15.45 -14.31
C GLU A 58 -12.07 14.61 -14.10
N GLU A 59 -10.96 15.26 -13.72
CA GLU A 59 -9.72 14.56 -13.36
C GLU A 59 -9.90 13.71 -12.09
N MET A 60 -10.59 14.23 -11.08
CA MET A 60 -10.85 13.46 -9.86
C MET A 60 -11.80 12.27 -10.12
N GLU A 61 -12.85 12.47 -10.91
CA GLU A 61 -13.75 11.39 -11.34
C GLU A 61 -12.99 10.29 -12.10
N LEU A 62 -12.05 10.68 -12.99
CA LEU A 62 -11.18 9.71 -13.66
C LEU A 62 -10.34 8.90 -12.66
N LEU A 63 -9.74 9.55 -11.65
CA LEU A 63 -8.97 8.85 -10.62
C LEU A 63 -9.85 7.90 -9.80
N LEU A 64 -11.05 8.34 -9.43
CA LEU A 64 -12.03 7.54 -8.68
C LEU A 64 -12.47 6.32 -9.48
N ASP A 65 -12.77 6.47 -10.76
CA ASP A 65 -13.16 5.37 -11.64
C ASP A 65 -12.02 4.37 -11.83
N VAL A 66 -10.79 4.85 -12.06
CA VAL A 66 -9.59 4.00 -12.22
C VAL A 66 -9.26 3.22 -10.94
N ALA A 67 -9.50 3.83 -9.77
CA ALA A 67 -9.25 3.21 -8.48
C ALA A 67 -10.40 2.31 -8.01
N GLU A 68 -11.46 2.13 -8.81
CA GLU A 68 -12.69 1.43 -8.42
C GLU A 68 -13.23 1.96 -7.08
N ALA A 69 -13.29 3.29 -6.96
CA ALA A 69 -13.63 4.00 -5.74
C ALA A 69 -15.04 3.66 -5.22
N ASP A 70 -15.15 3.55 -3.90
CA ASP A 70 -16.43 3.33 -3.22
C ASP A 70 -17.14 4.66 -2.89
N GLU A 71 -18.31 4.58 -2.25
CA GLU A 71 -19.08 5.77 -1.87
C GLU A 71 -18.32 6.68 -0.89
N GLU A 72 -17.50 6.11 -0.01
CA GLU A 72 -16.75 6.86 0.99
C GLU A 72 -15.58 7.61 0.32
N ASP A 73 -14.87 6.98 -0.61
CA ASP A 73 -13.86 7.67 -1.44
C ASP A 73 -14.48 8.85 -2.21
N ARG A 74 -15.62 8.62 -2.87
CA ARG A 74 -16.30 9.67 -3.66
C ARG A 74 -16.70 10.83 -2.76
N LYS A 75 -17.24 10.53 -1.59
CA LYS A 75 -17.59 11.54 -0.58
C LYS A 75 -16.38 12.35 -0.15
N ASN A 76 -15.28 11.67 0.19
CA ASN A 76 -14.06 12.29 0.69
C ASN A 76 -13.33 13.11 -0.37
N HIS A 77 -13.60 12.93 -1.66
CA HIS A 77 -12.87 13.62 -2.73
C HIS A 77 -13.71 14.56 -3.60
N LEU A 78 -15.04 14.45 -3.63
CA LEU A 78 -15.92 15.29 -4.47
C LEU A 78 -16.82 16.27 -3.70
N GLU A 79 -17.02 16.12 -2.39
CA GLU A 79 -17.98 16.97 -1.65
C GLU A 79 -17.57 18.45 -1.58
N ALA A 80 -16.27 18.77 -1.65
CA ALA A 80 -15.79 20.13 -1.57
C ALA A 80 -14.62 20.45 -2.53
N ASP A 81 -14.39 21.72 -2.82
CA ASP A 81 -13.28 22.12 -3.70
C ASP A 81 -11.91 21.82 -3.09
N TRP A 82 -11.81 21.87 -1.75
CA TRP A 82 -10.55 21.63 -1.05
C TRP A 82 -10.18 20.14 -1.00
N THR A 83 -11.16 19.23 -1.09
CA THR A 83 -10.90 17.78 -1.08
C THR A 83 -10.21 17.30 -2.35
N ARG A 84 -10.30 18.07 -3.45
CA ARG A 84 -9.58 17.82 -4.71
C ARG A 84 -8.11 18.25 -4.68
N LYS A 85 -7.59 18.49 -3.48
CA LYS A 85 -6.18 18.77 -3.20
C LYS A 85 -5.57 17.77 -2.22
N SER A 86 -6.34 16.78 -1.78
CA SER A 86 -5.87 15.76 -0.84
C SER A 86 -6.35 14.38 -1.26
N LEU A 87 -5.48 13.39 -1.13
CA LEU A 87 -5.81 11.97 -1.25
C LEU A 87 -5.69 11.34 0.14
N THR A 88 -6.66 10.53 0.53
CA THR A 88 -6.58 9.74 1.77
C THR A 88 -5.55 8.62 1.61
N ASP A 89 -5.06 8.04 2.71
CA ASP A 89 -4.25 6.81 2.66
C ASP A 89 -4.92 5.67 1.89
N ALA A 90 -6.21 5.43 2.16
CA ALA A 90 -6.98 4.34 1.57
C ALA A 90 -7.10 4.53 0.06
N PHE A 91 -7.44 5.73 -0.40
CA PHE A 91 -7.56 6.03 -1.81
C PHE A 91 -6.19 6.00 -2.52
N SER A 92 -5.15 6.52 -1.87
CA SER A 92 -3.77 6.45 -2.37
C SER A 92 -3.31 5.00 -2.55
N GLN A 93 -3.66 4.09 -1.64
CA GLN A 93 -3.37 2.67 -1.78
C GLN A 93 -4.05 2.05 -3.00
N LYS A 94 -5.32 2.39 -3.27
CA LYS A 94 -6.05 1.91 -4.45
C LYS A 94 -5.39 2.38 -5.75
N LEU A 95 -5.02 3.66 -5.82
CA LEU A 95 -4.33 4.23 -6.99
C LEU A 95 -2.96 3.60 -7.26
N LEU A 96 -2.23 3.27 -6.19
CA LEU A 96 -0.91 2.67 -6.27
C LEU A 96 -0.92 1.15 -6.46
N ALA A 97 -2.04 0.47 -6.17
CA ALA A 97 -2.12 -1.00 -6.17
C ALA A 97 -1.49 -1.66 -7.42
N PRO A 98 -1.65 -1.14 -8.67
CA PRO A 98 -1.02 -1.73 -9.85
C PRO A 98 0.52 -1.67 -9.89
N GLU A 99 1.12 -0.74 -9.15
CA GLU A 99 2.57 -0.53 -9.10
C GLU A 99 3.24 -1.31 -7.95
N LEU A 100 2.45 -1.87 -7.04
CA LEU A 100 2.95 -2.56 -5.85
C LEU A 100 3.26 -4.03 -6.15
N PRO A 101 4.34 -4.60 -5.58
CA PRO A 101 4.79 -5.96 -5.91
C PRO A 101 3.89 -7.07 -5.34
N PHE A 102 2.93 -6.73 -4.47
CA PHE A 102 1.97 -7.64 -3.88
C PHE A 102 0.69 -6.89 -3.45
N PRO A 103 -0.46 -7.58 -3.33
CA PRO A 103 -1.68 -6.98 -2.83
C PRO A 103 -1.55 -6.54 -1.37
N ILE A 104 -1.99 -5.33 -1.05
CA ILE A 104 -1.87 -4.70 0.27
C ILE A 104 -3.11 -4.96 1.11
N LYS A 105 -2.90 -5.37 2.35
CA LYS A 105 -3.93 -5.53 3.37
C LYS A 105 -4.09 -4.27 4.22
N THR A 106 -2.97 -3.62 4.56
CA THR A 106 -2.96 -2.40 5.39
C THR A 106 -1.67 -1.63 5.21
N THR A 107 -1.68 -0.37 5.60
CA THR A 107 -0.47 0.44 5.77
C THR A 107 -0.21 0.79 7.23
N VAL A 108 1.04 1.10 7.55
CA VAL A 108 1.44 1.67 8.85
C VAL A 108 2.39 2.83 8.58
N SER A 109 2.00 4.04 8.97
CA SER A 109 2.84 5.23 8.86
C SER A 109 3.86 5.30 10.01
N THR A 110 5.01 5.91 9.73
CA THR A 110 6.12 6.11 10.66
C THR A 110 6.77 7.45 10.33
N GLU A 111 7.55 8.03 11.25
CA GLU A 111 8.22 9.31 11.00
C GLU A 111 9.04 9.36 9.69
N GLY A 112 9.57 8.21 9.25
CA GLY A 112 10.41 8.12 8.06
C GLY A 112 9.69 7.71 6.77
N GLY A 113 8.43 7.24 6.83
CA GLY A 113 7.74 6.67 5.68
C GLY A 113 6.58 5.75 6.04
N VAL A 114 6.16 4.92 5.08
CA VAL A 114 5.03 4.01 5.21
C VAL A 114 5.46 2.57 4.93
N TYR A 115 5.02 1.66 5.79
CA TYR A 115 5.03 0.23 5.52
C TYR A 115 3.73 -0.16 4.83
N PHE A 116 3.86 -0.82 3.68
CA PHE A 116 2.79 -1.51 2.97
C PHE A 116 2.83 -2.99 3.35
N ILE A 117 1.81 -3.47 4.05
CA ILE A 117 1.74 -4.84 4.57
C ILE A 117 0.81 -5.66 3.68
N GLY A 118 1.32 -6.75 3.12
CA GLY A 118 0.58 -7.62 2.23
C GLY A 118 -0.39 -8.56 2.96
N HIS A 119 -1.23 -9.23 2.19
CA HIS A 119 -2.09 -10.28 2.72
C HIS A 119 -1.29 -11.48 3.25
N ASP A 120 -1.87 -12.12 4.26
CA ASP A 120 -1.34 -13.30 4.92
C ASP A 120 -1.43 -14.54 4.02
N ILE A 121 -0.31 -15.24 3.83
CA ILE A 121 -0.20 -16.44 3.01
C ILE A 121 0.14 -17.62 3.92
N PRO A 122 -0.66 -18.70 3.92
CA PRO A 122 -0.34 -19.91 4.67
C PRO A 122 0.89 -20.59 4.06
N TYR A 123 1.82 -20.99 4.93
CA TYR A 123 3.06 -21.67 4.56
C TYR A 123 3.26 -22.91 5.43
N TYR A 124 3.51 -24.07 4.80
CA TYR A 124 3.84 -25.29 5.54
C TYR A 124 5.34 -25.35 5.82
N LYS A 125 5.70 -25.30 7.10
CA LYS A 125 7.07 -25.56 7.51
C LYS A 125 7.27 -27.06 7.69
N LEU A 126 8.08 -27.63 6.80
CA LEU A 126 8.54 -29.01 6.91
C LEU A 126 9.80 -29.01 7.76
N TYR A 127 9.77 -29.70 8.89
CA TYR A 127 10.97 -29.93 9.69
C TYR A 127 11.67 -31.16 9.13
N GLN A 128 12.96 -31.04 8.86
CA GLN A 128 13.77 -32.24 8.64
C GLN A 128 13.73 -33.06 9.94
N PRO A 129 13.56 -34.37 9.84
CA PRO A 129 13.69 -35.25 10.99
C PRO A 129 15.11 -35.07 11.53
N GLU A 130 15.25 -34.84 12.84
CA GLU A 130 16.54 -34.95 13.50
C GLU A 130 17.08 -36.35 13.18
N GLU A 131 18.17 -36.43 12.42
CA GLU A 131 18.98 -37.64 12.48
C GLU A 131 19.41 -37.76 13.93
N ASP A 132 18.98 -38.83 14.59
CA ASP A 132 19.41 -39.18 15.93
C ASP A 132 20.94 -39.09 15.97
N ALA A 133 21.47 -37.99 16.49
CA ALA A 133 22.87 -37.81 16.79
C ALA A 133 23.18 -38.63 18.05
N HIS A 134 22.95 -39.93 17.97
CA HIS A 134 23.31 -40.90 18.97
C HIS A 134 23.99 -42.08 18.29
N GLU A 135 25.23 -42.27 18.76
CA GLU A 135 26.07 -43.48 18.67
C GLU A 135 26.90 -43.66 17.39
N THR A 136 28.18 -43.29 17.50
CA THR A 136 29.25 -44.30 17.42
C THR A 136 30.40 -43.90 18.35
N GLU A 137 30.57 -44.73 19.39
CA GLU A 137 31.73 -45.09 20.23
C GLU A 137 32.87 -44.10 20.51
#